data_AF-S4PR89-F1
#
_entry.id   AF-S4PR89-F1
#
_cell.length_a   1.000
_cell.length_b   1.000
_cell.length_c   1.000
_cell.angle_alpha   90.00
_cell.angle_beta   90.00
_cell.angle_gamma   90.00
#
_symmetry.space_group_name_H-M   'P 1'
#
loop_
_entity.id
_entity.type
_entity.pdbx_description
1 polymer ?
#
loop_
_entity_poly.entity_id
_entity_poly.type
_entity_poly.pdbx_seq_one_letter_code
_entity_poly.pdbx_strand_id
1 'polypeptide(L)'
;MVCRYMRDRLGIPANEAVKRFEEARGYKMERDNYIADLLGKTVPPPDVGNDTIVKPIVNKRTVEYCSPLNDYNDEDSNNDE
;
A
#
# COMPACT_ATOMS: atom_id res chain seq x y z
N MET A 1 9.49 2.57 -9.86
CA MET A 1 8.70 3.17 -10.97
C MET A 1 9.58 3.36 -12.19
N VAL A 2 9.22 2.79 -13.35
CA VAL A 2 10.04 2.82 -14.60
C VAL A 2 10.33 4.25 -15.04
N CYS A 3 9.32 5.13 -15.05
CA CYS A 3 9.51 6.53 -15.44
C CYS A 3 10.44 7.30 -14.48
N ARG A 4 10.46 6.99 -13.18
CA ARG A 4 11.43 7.59 -12.23
C ARG A 4 12.86 7.17 -12.58
N TYR A 5 13.08 5.90 -12.95
CA TYR A 5 14.39 5.43 -13.40
C TYR A 5 14.84 6.14 -14.67
N MET A 6 13.94 6.28 -15.66
CA MET A 6 14.23 7.00 -16.90
C MET A 6 14.63 8.45 -16.64
N ARG A 7 13.98 9.12 -15.68
CA ARG A 7 14.34 10.47 -15.27
C ARG A 7 15.69 10.54 -14.56
N ASP A 8 15.84 9.78 -13.49
CA ASP A 8 16.96 9.95 -12.56
C ASP A 8 18.26 9.31 -13.07
N ARG A 9 18.17 8.25 -13.88
CA ARG A 9 19.33 7.47 -14.36
C ARG A 9 19.64 7.68 -15.83
N LEU A 10 18.63 7.93 -16.66
CA LEU A 10 18.82 8.15 -18.10
C LEU A 10 18.71 9.63 -18.50
N GLY A 11 18.34 10.52 -17.57
CA GLY A 11 18.17 11.95 -17.84
C GLY A 11 16.98 12.27 -18.75
N ILE A 12 16.05 11.34 -18.93
CA ILE A 12 14.89 11.53 -19.81
C ILE A 12 13.85 12.39 -19.08
N PRO A 13 13.35 13.47 -19.70
CA PRO A 13 12.35 14.32 -19.04
C PRO A 13 11.07 13.54 -18.75
N ALA A 14 10.41 13.86 -17.64
CA ALA A 14 9.26 13.10 -17.14
C ALA A 14 8.13 12.94 -18.17
N ASN A 15 7.79 14.02 -18.90
CA ASN A 15 6.78 13.99 -19.96
C ASN A 15 7.09 12.92 -21.03
N GLU A 16 8.35 12.83 -21.43
CA GLU A 16 8.77 11.90 -22.48
C GLU A 16 8.87 10.47 -21.94
N ALA A 17 9.35 10.29 -20.71
CA ALA A 17 9.38 9.00 -20.04
C ALA A 17 7.98 8.39 -19.94
N VAL A 18 6.97 9.20 -19.57
CA VAL A 18 5.57 8.80 -19.52
C VAL A 18 5.07 8.40 -20.90
N LYS A 19 5.27 9.22 -21.93
CA LYS A 19 4.83 8.92 -23.29
C LYS A 19 5.41 7.60 -23.81
N ARG A 20 6.73 7.40 -23.67
CA ARG A 20 7.41 6.16 -24.09
C ARG A 20 6.89 4.95 -23.31
N PHE A 21 6.59 5.13 -22.02
CA PHE A 21 6.00 4.08 -21.19
C PHE A 21 4.59 3.70 -21.67
N GLU A 22 3.73 4.68 -21.95
CA GLU A 22 2.35 4.44 -22.42
C GLU A 22 2.32 3.77 -23.80
N GLU A 23 3.19 4.21 -24.71
CA GLU A 23 3.34 3.61 -26.04
C GLU A 23 3.84 2.16 -25.96
N ALA A 24 4.87 1.89 -25.15
CA ALA A 24 5.41 0.54 -24.99
C ALA A 24 4.46 -0.38 -24.22
N ARG A 25 3.69 0.16 -23.27
CA ARG A 25 2.74 -0.63 -22.45
C ARG A 25 1.42 -0.88 -23.17
N GLY A 26 1.02 0.01 -24.06
CA GLY A 26 -0.28 -0.01 -24.76
C GLY A 26 -1.44 0.60 -23.95
N TYR A 27 -1.16 1.17 -22.78
CA TYR A 27 -2.17 1.78 -21.90
C TYR A 27 -1.63 3.02 -21.20
N LYS A 28 -2.52 3.96 -20.90
CA LYS A 28 -2.19 5.18 -20.14
C LYS A 28 -2.04 4.89 -18.65
N MET A 29 -1.27 5.73 -17.96
CA MET A 29 -1.27 5.70 -16.50
C MET A 29 -2.57 6.30 -15.95
N GLU A 30 -3.20 5.61 -15.01
CA GLU A 30 -4.50 6.02 -14.44
C GLU A 30 -4.36 6.82 -13.14
N ARG A 31 -3.26 6.65 -12.41
CA ARG A 31 -3.08 7.27 -11.08
C ARG A 31 -2.48 8.66 -11.20
N ASP A 32 -3.33 9.67 -11.03
CA ASP A 32 -2.94 11.09 -11.05
C ASP A 32 -1.86 11.43 -10.03
N ASN A 33 -1.89 10.81 -8.84
CA ASN A 33 -0.86 11.02 -7.82
C ASN A 33 0.54 10.62 -8.31
N TYR A 34 0.63 9.58 -9.15
CA TYR A 34 1.90 9.11 -9.69
C TYR A 34 2.37 10.01 -10.84
N ILE A 35 1.45 10.49 -11.65
CA ILE A 35 1.74 11.44 -12.72
C ILE A 35 2.23 12.76 -12.11
N ALA A 36 1.55 13.26 -11.08
CA ALA A 36 1.93 14.48 -10.36
C ALA A 36 3.34 14.37 -9.78
N ASP A 37 3.66 13.26 -9.13
CA ASP A 37 4.99 12.98 -8.58
C ASP A 37 6.09 12.93 -9.65
N LEU A 38 5.82 12.32 -10.80
CA LEU A 38 6.77 12.28 -11.92
C LEU A 38 7.04 13.68 -12.49
N LEU A 39 5.99 14.49 -12.60
CA LEU A 39 6.03 15.87 -13.10
C LEU A 39 6.54 16.90 -12.08
N GLY A 40 6.74 16.50 -10.82
CA GLY A 40 7.11 17.43 -9.74
C GLY A 40 5.99 18.39 -9.34
N LYS A 41 4.73 18.04 -9.62
CA LYS A 41 3.55 18.80 -9.20
C LYS A 41 3.15 18.40 -7.78
N THR A 42 2.54 19.32 -7.03
CA THR A 42 1.96 19.00 -5.72
C THR A 42 0.86 17.96 -5.89
N VAL A 43 0.98 16.83 -5.21
CA VAL A 43 -0.05 15.78 -5.24
C VAL A 43 -1.37 16.34 -4.72
N PRO A 44 -2.50 16.01 -5.35
CA PRO A 44 -3.79 16.37 -4.79
C PRO A 44 -3.91 15.71 -3.40
N PRO A 45 -4.47 16.42 -2.41
CA PRO A 45 -4.68 15.84 -1.09
C PRO A 45 -5.52 14.55 -1.22
N PRO A 46 -5.24 13.54 -0.38
CA PRO A 46 -6.03 12.32 -0.40
C PRO A 46 -7.50 12.66 -0.16
N ASP A 47 -8.39 11.98 -0.86
CA ASP A 47 -9.82 12.04 -0.57
C ASP A 47 -10.03 11.40 0.81
N VAL A 48 -10.15 12.24 1.83
CA VAL A 48 -10.41 11.84 3.22
C VAL A 48 -11.84 11.36 3.42
N GLY A 49 -12.68 11.42 2.37
CA GLY A 49 -14.07 11.02 2.43
C GLY A 49 -14.89 11.90 3.37
N ASN A 50 -16.11 11.44 3.69
CA ASN A 50 -16.97 12.15 4.64
C ASN A 50 -16.52 11.86 6.07
N ASP A 51 -16.57 12.88 6.93
CA ASP A 51 -16.37 12.72 8.37
C ASP A 51 -17.36 11.69 8.92
N THR A 52 -16.86 10.57 9.42
CA THR A 52 -17.68 9.57 10.11
C THR A 52 -17.63 9.84 11.61
N ILE A 53 -18.80 10.03 12.24
CA ILE A 53 -18.90 10.12 13.70
C ILE A 53 -18.67 8.70 14.25
N VAL A 54 -17.44 8.41 14.64
CA VAL A 54 -17.08 7.14 15.30
C VAL A 54 -17.81 7.08 16.64
N LYS A 55 -18.89 6.30 16.71
CA LYS A 55 -19.57 6.02 17.98
C LYS A 55 -18.82 4.92 18.72
N PRO A 56 -18.49 5.09 20.01
CA PRO A 56 -17.89 4.02 20.79
C PRO A 56 -18.83 2.82 20.82
N ILE A 57 -18.28 1.63 20.53
CA ILE A 57 -19.03 0.37 20.61
C ILE A 57 -19.30 0.10 22.10
N VAL A 58 -20.55 0.31 22.52
CA VAL A 58 -20.96 0.20 23.93
C VAL A 58 -20.97 -1.28 24.39
N ASN A 59 -21.17 -2.22 23.47
CA ASN A 59 -21.08 -3.65 23.73
C ASN A 59 -19.69 -4.18 23.37
N LYS A 60 -18.75 -4.10 24.32
CA LYS A 60 -17.52 -4.90 24.28
C LYS A 60 -17.89 -6.38 24.43
N ARG A 61 -18.14 -7.08 23.31
CA ARG A 61 -17.90 -8.53 23.32
C ARG A 61 -16.41 -8.68 23.57
N THR A 62 -16.04 -9.32 24.67
CA THR A 62 -14.67 -9.77 24.91
C THR A 62 -14.35 -10.76 23.80
N VAL A 63 -13.69 -10.29 22.74
CA VAL A 63 -13.05 -11.20 21.79
C VAL A 63 -11.79 -11.68 22.48
N GLU A 64 -11.76 -12.95 22.84
CA GLU A 64 -10.54 -13.60 23.29
C GLU A 64 -9.56 -13.54 22.12
N TYR A 65 -8.46 -12.80 22.32
CA TYR A 65 -7.38 -12.73 21.35
C TYR A 65 -6.68 -14.08 21.35
N CYS A 66 -7.00 -14.93 20.38
CA CYS A 66 -6.22 -16.12 20.11
C CYS A 66 -5.06 -15.71 19.19
N SER A 67 -3.86 -15.58 19.75
CA SER A 67 -2.66 -15.33 18.96
C SER A 67 -2.32 -16.59 18.15
N PRO A 68 -2.13 -16.51 16.83
CA PRO A 68 -1.74 -17.67 16.01
C PRO A 68 -0.33 -18.19 16.30
N LEU A 69 0.40 -17.58 17.24
CA LEU A 69 1.73 -18.01 17.68
C LEU A 69 1.72 -18.94 18.91
N ASN A 70 0.56 -19.20 19.52
CA ASN A 70 0.48 -19.88 20.83
C ASN A 70 0.27 -21.41 20.76
N ASP A 71 0.20 -22.01 19.58
CA ASP A 71 -0.09 -23.45 19.37
C ASP A 71 1.15 -24.39 19.53
N TYR A 72 2.25 -23.91 20.13
CA TYR A 72 3.47 -24.70 20.31
C TYR A 72 3.98 -24.72 21.76
N ASN A 73 3.11 -25.04 22.73
CA ASN A 73 3.59 -25.49 24.04
C ASN A 73 3.43 -27.02 24.09
N ASP A 74 4.57 -27.70 23.92
CA ASP A 74 4.81 -29.13 24.10
C ASP A 74 4.16 -29.67 25.39
N GLU A 75 3.19 -30.57 25.25
CA GLU A 75 2.96 -31.60 26.28
C GLU A 75 3.78 -32.84 25.91
N ASP A 76 5.09 -32.75 26.13
CA ASP A 76 5.94 -33.91 26.30
C ASP A 76 6.11 -34.13 27.81
N SER A 77 5.16 -34.86 28.41
CA SER A 77 5.22 -35.31 29.79
C SER A 77 5.03 -36.82 29.84
N ASN A 78 6.17 -37.49 29.69
CA ASN A 78 6.58 -38.79 30.22
C ASN A 78 5.50 -39.54 31.04
N ASN A 79 5.10 -40.71 30.55
CA ASN A 79 4.63 -41.81 31.39
C ASN A 79 5.39 -43.08 30.96
N ASP A 80 6.61 -43.23 31.48
CA ASP A 80 7.22 -44.55 31.67
C ASP A 80 6.77 -45.07 33.03
N GLU A 81 5.87 -46.06 33.06
CA GLU A 81 5.84 -47.12 34.08
C GLU A 81 5.17 -48.39 33.53
#